data_AF-A0A6V7M9U5-F1
#
_entry.id   AF-A0A6V7M9U5-F1
#
_cell.length_a   1.000
_cell.length_b   1.000
_cell.length_c   1.000
_cell.angle_alpha   90.00
_cell.angle_beta   90.00
_cell.angle_gamma   90.00
#
_symmetry.space_group_name_H-M   'P 1'
#
loop_
_entity.id
_entity.type
_entity.pdbx_description
1 polymer ?
#
loop_
_entity_poly.entity_id
_entity_poly.type
_entity_poly.pdbx_seq_one_letter_code
_entity_poly.pdbx_strand_id
1 'polypeptide(L)' 'VFNLNVRAMYHLTMLATPHLIETKGNIVNVSSVNGLRSFPGVLAYCMSKSAVDQFTRCVALELASKQ' A
#
# COMPACT_ATOMS: atom_id res chain seq x y z
N VAL A 1 3.51 -1.51 -14.31
CA VAL A 1 3.93 -1.06 -12.95
C VAL A 1 2.73 -0.86 -12.02
N PHE A 2 1.82 0.08 -12.29
CA PHE A 2 0.70 0.38 -11.37
C PHE A 2 -0.30 -0.75 -11.15
N ASN A 3 -0.65 -1.51 -12.20
CA ASN A 3 -1.56 -2.66 -12.04
C ASN A 3 -1.04 -3.67 -11.01
N LEU A 4 0.27 -3.89 -10.98
CA LEU A 4 0.91 -4.81 -10.05
C LEU A 4 1.20 -4.15 -8.70
N ASN A 5 1.91 -3.02 -8.69
CA ASN A 5 2.42 -2.42 -7.46
C ASN A 5 1.34 -1.73 -6.62
N VAL A 6 0.25 -1.28 -7.25
CA VAL A 6 -0.77 -0.45 -6.58
C VAL A 6 -2.13 -1.14 -6.62
N ARG A 7 -2.64 -1.47 -7.82
CA ARG A 7 -3.99 -2.03 -7.95
C ARG A 7 -4.13 -3.39 -7.28
N ALA A 8 -3.16 -4.29 -7.47
CA ALA A 8 -3.21 -5.60 -6.81
C ALA A 8 -3.18 -5.47 -5.28
N MET A 9 -2.33 -4.58 -4.75
CA MET A 9 -2.25 -4.30 -3.31
C MET A 9 -3.57 -3.79 -2.75
N TYR A 10 -4.20 -2.81 -3.42
CA TYR A 10 -5.53 -2.32 -3.03
C TYR A 10 -6.55 -3.45 -2.92
N HIS A 11 -6.67 -4.29 -3.97
CA HIS A 11 -7.65 -5.38 -3.96
C HIS A 11 -7.34 -6.42 -2.88
N LEU A 12 -6.08 -6.81 -2.71
CA LEU A 12 -5.70 -7.77 -1.67
C LEU A 12 -5.99 -7.24 -0.26
N THR A 13 -5.69 -5.97 0.00
CA THR A 13 -6.03 -5.34 1.29
C THR A 13 -7.53 -5.32 1.53
N MET A 14 -8.34 -4.92 0.55
CA MET A 14 -9.81 -4.90 0.71
C MET A 14 -10.38 -6.30 0.95
N LEU A 15 -9.92 -7.30 0.19
CA LEU A 15 -10.35 -8.70 0.35
C LEU A 15 -9.91 -9.30 1.68
N ALA A 16 -8.72 -8.96 2.18
CA ALA A 16 -8.21 -9.45 3.45
C ALA A 16 -8.79 -8.72 4.67
N THR A 17 -9.35 -7.52 4.48
CA THR A 17 -9.82 -6.65 5.58
C THR A 17 -10.75 -7.35 6.58
N PRO A 18 -11.80 -8.11 6.16
CA PRO A 18 -12.68 -8.78 7.11
C PRO A 18 -11.93 -9.77 8.01
N HIS A 19 -11.03 -10.57 7.42
CA HIS A 19 -10.23 -11.55 8.13
C HIS A 19 -9.21 -10.90 9.08
N LEU A 20 -8.63 -9.77 8.68
CA LEU A 20 -7.68 -9.02 9.52
C LEU A 20 -8.37 -8.35 10.70
N ILE A 21 -9.61 -7.88 10.53
CA ILE A 21 -10.43 -7.33 11.62
C ILE A 21 -10.74 -8.42 12.65
N GLU A 22 -11.18 -9.60 12.19
CA GLU A 22 -11.50 -10.75 13.05
C GLU A 22 -10.28 -11.25 13.83
N THR A 23 -9.15 -11.37 13.14
CA THR A 23 -7.92 -11.95 13.72
C THR A 23 -7.01 -10.93 14.39
N LYS A 24 -7.34 -9.64 14.35
CA LYS A 24 -6.47 -8.52 14.75
C LYS A 24 -5.09 -8.59 14.05
N GLY A 25 -5.12 -9.00 12.78
CA GLY A 25 -3.94 -9.14 11.93
C GLY A 25 -3.45 -7.80 11.38
N ASN A 26 -2.21 -7.79 10.88
CA ASN A 26 -1.55 -6.59 10.36
C ASN A 26 -1.20 -6.74 8.88
N ILE A 27 -1.11 -5.62 8.16
CA ILE A 27 -0.62 -5.55 6.78
C ILE A 27 0.74 -4.86 6.76
N VAL A 28 1.72 -5.47 6.09
CA VAL A 28 3.03 -4.86 5.85
C VAL A 28 3.24 -4.70 4.35
N ASN A 29 3.23 -3.45 3.87
CA ASN A 29 3.50 -3.12 2.48
C ASN A 29 4.98 -2.80 2.28
N VAL A 30 5.60 -3.40 1.26
CA VAL A 30 7.01 -3.14 0.93
C VAL A 30 7.13 -2.03 -0.11
N SER A 31 7.60 -0.86 0.33
CA SER A 31 7.87 0.28 -0.55
C SER A 31 9.32 0.31 -1.05
N SER A 32 9.90 1.50 -1.24
CA SER A 32 11.27 1.72 -1.69
C SER A 32 11.71 3.15 -1.33
N VAL A 33 13.02 3.39 -1.26
CA VAL A 33 13.56 4.77 -1.22
C VAL A 33 13.04 5.63 -2.38
N ASN A 34 12.71 4.99 -3.51
CA ASN A 34 12.12 5.61 -4.69
C ASN A 34 10.69 6.15 -4.47
N GLY A 35 10.01 5.76 -3.38
CA GLY A 35 8.75 6.37 -2.95
C GLY A 35 8.93 7.73 -2.28
N LEU A 36 10.13 7.97 -1.73
CA LEU A 36 10.51 9.20 -1.02
C LEU A 36 11.41 10.13 -1.84
N ARG A 37 12.19 9.57 -2.78
CA ARG A 37 13.16 10.29 -3.61
C ARG A 37 13.05 9.89 -5.08
N SER A 38 13.22 10.85 -5.97
CA SER A 38 13.22 10.62 -7.42
C SER A 38 14.59 10.18 -7.92
N PHE A 39 14.59 9.23 -8.87
CA PHE A 39 15.78 8.80 -9.59
C PHE A 39 15.49 8.77 -11.10
N PRO A 40 16.45 9.15 -11.97
CA PRO A 40 16.26 9.13 -13.41
C PRO A 40 16.05 7.69 -13.94
N GLY A 41 15.28 7.54 -15.02
CA GLY A 41 15.02 6.24 -15.67
C GLY A 41 13.97 5.35 -15.02
N VAL A 42 13.42 5.73 -13.85
CA VAL A 42 12.48 4.91 -13.08
C VAL A 42 11.20 5.66 -12.68
N LEU A 43 10.75 6.60 -13.51
CA LEU A 43 9.60 7.49 -13.26
C LEU A 43 8.36 6.72 -12.79
N ALA A 44 7.87 5.76 -13.58
CA ALA A 44 6.65 5.01 -13.24
C ALA A 44 6.81 4.16 -11.97
N TYR A 45 8.02 3.70 -11.68
CA TYR A 45 8.33 2.95 -10.47
C TYR A 45 8.32 3.86 -9.23
N CYS A 46 9.01 5.00 -9.28
CA CYS A 46 8.97 6.03 -8.23
C CYS A 46 7.53 6.40 -7.88
N MET A 47 6.72 6.79 -8.88
CA MET A 47 5.32 7.14 -8.64
C MET A 47 4.53 5.99 -8.01
N SER A 48 4.75 4.75 -8.46
CA SER A 48 4.05 3.59 -7.89
C SER A 48 4.42 3.34 -6.42
N LYS A 49 5.66 3.61 -6.02
CA LYS A 49 6.11 3.44 -4.63
C LYS A 49 5.63 4.58 -3.73
N SER A 50 5.58 5.81 -4.23
CA SER A 50 4.92 6.92 -3.52
C SER A 50 3.42 6.63 -3.31
N ALA A 51 2.75 6.01 -4.28
CA ALA A 51 1.36 5.58 -4.14
C ALA A 51 1.19 4.51 -3.06
N VAL A 52 2.11 3.53 -2.97
CA VAL A 52 2.12 2.52 -1.89
C VAL A 52 2.28 3.17 -0.51
N ASP A 53 3.16 4.16 -0.39
CA ASP A 53 3.39 4.88 0.87
C ASP A 53 2.12 5.60 1.32
N GLN A 54 1.47 6.33 0.41
CA GLN A 54 0.23 7.05 0.73
C GLN A 54 -0.93 6.08 0.99
N PHE A 55 -1.05 5.02 0.21
CA PHE A 55 -2.06 3.97 0.42
C PHE A 55 -1.96 3.37 1.82
N THR A 56 -0.74 3.07 2.28
CA THR A 56 -0.51 2.51 3.62
C THR A 56 -0.97 3.45 4.72
N ARG A 57 -0.69 4.75 4.60
CA ARG A 57 -1.17 5.75 5.57
C ARG A 57 -2.69 5.90 5.56
N CYS A 58 -3.30 5.96 4.38
CA CYS A 58 -4.74 6.10 4.25
C CYS A 58 -5.47 4.88 4.81
N VAL A 59 -5.06 3.66 4.47
CA VAL A 59 -5.75 2.46 4.94
C VAL A 59 -5.59 2.24 6.44
N ALA A 60 -4.47 2.64 7.02
CA ALA A 60 -4.29 2.62 8.46
C ALA A 60 -5.35 3.49 9.18
N LEU A 61 -5.64 4.68 8.65
CA LEU A 61 -6.70 5.54 9.20
C LEU A 61 -8.10 4.95 8.99
N GLU A 62 -8.38 4.40 7.81
CA GLU A 62 -9.69 3.79 7.47
C GLU A 62 -10.01 2.56 8.32
N LEU A 63 -8.99 1.80 8.73
CA LEU A 63 -9.15 0.58 9.52
C LEU A 63 -8.91 0.78 11.02
N ALA A 64 -8.40 1.94 11.45
CA ALA A 64 -8.05 2.20 12.85
C ALA A 64 -9.21 1.95 13.83
N SER A 65 -10.43 2.35 13.48
CA SER A 65 -11.61 2.16 14.34
C SER A 65 -12.16 0.72 14.33
N LYS A 66 -11.63 -0.14 13.45
CA LYS A 66 -12.07 -1.52 13.25
C LYS A 66 -11.09 -2.55 13.83
N GLN A 67 -9.91 -2.11 14.26
CA GLN A 67 -8.88 -2.94 14.90
C GLN A 67 -8.93 -2.83 16.42
#